data_AF-A0A5P9HGT2-F1
#
_entry.id   AF-A0A5P9HGT2-F1
#
_cell.length_a   1.000
_cell.length_b   1.000
_cell.length_c   1.000
_cell.angle_alpha   90.00
_cell.angle_beta   90.00
_cell.angle_gamma   90.00
#
_symmetry.space_group_name_H-M   'P 1'
#
loop_
_entity.id
_entity.type
_entity.pdbx_description
1 polymer ?
#
loop_
_entity_poly.entity_id
_entity_poly.type
_entity_poly.pdbx_seq_one_letter_code
_entity_poly.pdbx_strand_id
1 'polypeptide(L)'
;MTHRIPESIRDNLRFLCVEVDSQLANLQAFFATPTAAIARRVSERDGYARNLKMRIHADCVRRLSRKKTGQARRRILRSLELVATDLDRLTELAREGVRQLVDVDDPAVLSPEDFPPMLALVRSGVAQVEGAVADSDTQQALRIGRLQQTLHKRVQRRVNDGVAALKQRDNSTEDLTRALFVAQTIRQMGDVLLHLSEVIISANLGQSMNFERYRSLHSLVEELADGEDEAFSMAPIAETRSGSSISGISTGDDDDYVAIFKDGLKRKVKEERQGVESWHEIYPGLAPRILSYKKRGQSAALLIEHLPGLTFEHILLNEPPELLDEALKRLTRTLRSVWRETHTDTPVAAGYMQQLEKRLGEVYKIHPEFRSGGATVCGVDLLGFDALVERARAREAELDAPFSVYIHGDFNVDNIIYDPLERRINFIDLHRSSYMDYVQDVSVFMVSNYRLQIMDAPLRRRIMGLAQDFYRTARRYAMSRGDTTFELRLALGLARSFATSTRFILDQSLASRMFLRARYLLERVLAADLEKADRFRIPMKEIFVD
;
A
#
# COMPACT_ATOMS: atom_id res chain seq x y z
N MET A 1 -3.71 -24.17 16.98
CA MET A 1 -4.80 -25.10 16.59
C MET A 1 -4.89 -25.14 15.07
N THR A 2 -4.64 -26.29 14.44
CA THR A 2 -4.71 -26.44 12.98
C THR A 2 -6.12 -26.12 12.48
N HIS A 3 -6.26 -25.04 11.71
CA HIS A 3 -7.53 -24.59 11.15
C HIS A 3 -7.98 -25.50 10.00
N ARG A 4 -8.37 -26.73 10.32
CA ARG A 4 -8.79 -27.72 9.32
C ARG A 4 -9.99 -27.22 8.53
N ILE A 5 -9.85 -27.29 7.21
CA ILE A 5 -10.94 -27.08 6.24
C ILE A 5 -12.11 -28.01 6.61
N PRO A 6 -13.34 -27.50 6.66
CA PRO A 6 -14.52 -28.33 6.89
C PRO A 6 -14.61 -29.47 5.86
N GLU A 7 -14.93 -30.67 6.33
CA GLU A 7 -15.01 -31.89 5.51
C GLU A 7 -15.90 -31.71 4.27
N SER A 8 -17.10 -31.12 4.43
CA SER A 8 -17.99 -30.80 3.31
C SER A 8 -17.36 -29.92 2.23
N ILE A 9 -16.50 -28.96 2.61
CA ILE A 9 -15.82 -28.10 1.63
C ILE A 9 -14.66 -28.88 0.99
N ARG A 10 -13.93 -29.65 1.79
CA ARG A 10 -12.81 -30.48 1.32
C ARG A 10 -13.28 -31.50 0.27
N ASP A 11 -14.38 -32.20 0.52
CA ASP A 11 -14.91 -33.21 -0.41
C ASP A 11 -15.34 -32.56 -1.72
N ASN A 12 -16.10 -31.46 -1.66
CA ASN A 12 -16.50 -30.75 -2.87
C ASN A 12 -15.30 -30.15 -3.62
N LEU A 13 -14.26 -29.68 -2.91
CA LEU A 13 -13.03 -29.20 -3.52
C LEU A 13 -12.29 -30.33 -4.25
N ARG A 14 -12.18 -31.51 -3.62
CA ARG A 14 -11.59 -32.69 -4.24
C ARG A 14 -12.36 -33.11 -5.50
N PHE A 15 -13.68 -33.19 -5.43
CA PHE A 15 -14.52 -33.47 -6.61
C PHE A 15 -14.32 -32.41 -7.71
N LEU A 16 -14.15 -31.14 -7.33
CA LEU A 16 -13.92 -30.06 -8.29
C LEU A 16 -12.55 -30.21 -8.97
N CYS A 17 -11.48 -30.48 -8.23
CA CYS A 17 -10.15 -30.75 -8.81
C CYS A 17 -10.18 -31.94 -9.79
N VAL A 18 -10.87 -33.02 -9.43
CA VAL A 18 -11.03 -34.21 -10.30
C VAL A 18 -11.81 -33.88 -11.57
N GLU A 19 -12.89 -33.10 -11.47
CA GLU A 19 -13.65 -32.67 -12.64
C GLU A 19 -12.81 -31.77 -13.55
N VAL A 20 -12.07 -30.81 -12.98
CA VAL A 20 -11.18 -29.92 -13.75
C VAL A 20 -10.11 -30.73 -14.48
N ASP A 21 -9.47 -31.69 -13.81
CA ASP A 21 -8.49 -32.57 -14.45
C ASP A 21 -9.11 -33.37 -15.60
N SER A 22 -10.32 -33.92 -15.41
CA SER A 22 -11.07 -34.63 -16.44
C SER A 22 -11.38 -33.75 -17.66
N GLN A 23 -11.81 -32.49 -17.45
CA GLN A 23 -12.06 -31.53 -18.54
C GLN A 23 -10.78 -31.21 -19.32
N LEU A 24 -9.68 -30.95 -18.61
CA LEU A 24 -8.38 -30.69 -19.23
C LEU A 24 -7.83 -31.92 -19.96
N ALA A 25 -8.03 -33.12 -19.41
CA ALA A 25 -7.66 -34.37 -20.06
C ALA A 25 -8.46 -34.63 -21.35
N ASN A 26 -9.75 -34.30 -21.35
CA ASN A 26 -10.58 -34.38 -22.55
C ASN A 26 -10.16 -33.37 -23.62
N LEU A 27 -9.82 -32.12 -23.24
CA LEU A 27 -9.23 -31.16 -24.18
C LEU A 27 -7.90 -31.68 -24.73
N GLN A 28 -7.04 -32.25 -23.88
CA GLN A 28 -5.78 -32.86 -24.30
C GLN A 28 -6.00 -34.00 -25.30
N ALA A 29 -6.99 -34.86 -25.05
CA ALA A 29 -7.37 -35.93 -25.96
C ALA A 29 -7.95 -35.39 -27.28
N PHE A 30 -8.66 -34.25 -27.24
CA PHE A 30 -9.21 -33.61 -28.44
C PHE A 30 -8.10 -33.18 -29.41
N PHE A 31 -6.97 -32.65 -28.91
CA PHE A 31 -5.81 -32.34 -29.76
C PHE A 31 -5.21 -33.57 -30.45
N ALA A 32 -5.24 -34.73 -29.78
CA ALA A 32 -4.70 -35.96 -30.35
C ALA A 32 -5.65 -36.63 -31.34
N THR A 33 -6.96 -36.57 -31.08
CA THR A 33 -7.99 -37.20 -31.91
C THR A 33 -9.28 -36.38 -31.85
N PRO A 34 -9.42 -35.35 -32.71
CA PRO A 34 -10.62 -34.50 -32.74
C PRO A 34 -11.85 -35.32 -33.11
N THR A 35 -12.78 -35.48 -32.17
CA THR A 35 -14.05 -36.19 -32.43
C THR A 35 -15.22 -35.44 -31.82
N ALA A 36 -16.37 -35.46 -32.50
CA ALA A 36 -17.61 -34.87 -32.00
C ALA A 36 -18.00 -35.43 -30.61
N ALA A 37 -17.66 -36.68 -30.32
CA ALA A 37 -17.89 -37.30 -29.02
C ALA A 37 -17.08 -36.64 -27.89
N ILE A 38 -15.79 -36.34 -28.12
CA ILE A 38 -14.95 -35.64 -27.14
C ILE A 38 -15.38 -34.18 -26.99
N ALA A 39 -15.70 -33.50 -28.09
CA ALA A 39 -16.21 -32.12 -28.04
C ALA A 39 -17.49 -32.00 -27.21
N ARG A 40 -18.44 -32.93 -27.37
CA ARG A 40 -19.66 -33.00 -26.55
C ARG A 40 -19.35 -33.26 -25.08
N ARG A 41 -18.43 -34.19 -24.76
CA ARG A 41 -18.04 -34.47 -23.36
C ARG A 41 -17.50 -33.26 -22.62
N VAL A 42 -16.76 -32.39 -23.31
CA VAL A 42 -16.23 -31.14 -22.75
C VAL A 42 -17.34 -30.08 -22.64
N SER A 43 -18.18 -29.97 -23.68
CA SER A 43 -19.20 -28.91 -23.78
C SER A 43 -20.43 -29.14 -22.89
N GLU A 44 -20.93 -30.38 -22.80
CA GLU A 44 -22.16 -30.75 -22.08
C GLU A 44 -21.97 -30.91 -20.56
N ARG A 45 -20.72 -30.89 -20.08
CA ARG A 45 -20.37 -31.01 -18.65
C ARG A 45 -20.18 -29.67 -17.93
N ASP A 46 -20.63 -28.57 -18.53
CA ASP A 46 -20.46 -27.21 -18.00
C ASP A 46 -21.10 -26.99 -16.60
N GLY A 47 -22.20 -27.67 -16.31
CA GLY A 47 -22.95 -27.51 -15.08
C GLY A 47 -22.30 -28.16 -13.85
N TYR A 48 -21.48 -29.21 -14.00
CA TYR A 48 -21.02 -29.99 -12.85
C TYR A 48 -19.96 -29.24 -12.02
N ALA A 49 -18.90 -28.73 -12.66
CA ALA A 49 -17.89 -27.91 -11.99
C ALA A 49 -18.51 -26.65 -11.35
N ARG A 50 -19.42 -25.99 -12.09
CA ARG A 50 -20.17 -24.84 -11.58
C ARG A 50 -21.00 -25.17 -10.35
N ASN A 51 -21.69 -26.31 -10.35
CA ASN A 51 -22.48 -26.77 -9.20
C ASN A 51 -21.60 -27.05 -7.97
N LEU A 52 -20.44 -27.68 -8.16
CA LEU A 52 -19.47 -27.92 -7.09
C LEU A 52 -18.94 -26.61 -6.49
N LYS A 53 -18.57 -25.64 -7.35
CA LYS A 53 -18.21 -24.28 -6.92
C LYS A 53 -19.33 -23.64 -6.11
N MET A 54 -20.56 -23.66 -6.61
CA MET A 54 -21.71 -23.06 -5.91
C MET A 54 -21.99 -23.73 -4.56
N ARG A 55 -21.78 -25.05 -4.43
CA ARG A 55 -21.88 -25.76 -3.14
C ARG A 55 -20.81 -25.31 -2.15
N ILE A 56 -19.56 -25.14 -2.61
CA ILE A 56 -18.46 -24.60 -1.79
C ILE A 56 -18.79 -23.19 -1.33
N HIS A 57 -19.19 -22.29 -2.25
CA HIS A 57 -19.58 -20.92 -1.94
C HIS A 57 -20.72 -20.87 -0.92
N ALA A 58 -21.80 -21.63 -1.16
CA ALA A 58 -22.92 -21.67 -0.24
C ALA A 58 -22.51 -22.15 1.17
N ASP A 59 -21.59 -23.12 1.27
CA ASP A 59 -21.09 -23.57 2.57
C ASP A 59 -20.17 -22.55 3.24
N CYS A 60 -19.30 -21.87 2.49
CA CYS A 60 -18.49 -20.77 3.00
C CYS A 60 -19.35 -19.63 3.55
N VAL A 61 -20.33 -19.14 2.78
CA VAL A 61 -21.27 -18.08 3.20
C VAL A 61 -22.03 -18.47 4.47
N ARG A 62 -22.60 -19.69 4.53
CA ARG A 62 -23.31 -20.19 5.72
C ARG A 62 -22.42 -20.26 6.97
N ARG A 63 -21.13 -20.48 6.81
CA ARG A 63 -20.17 -20.54 7.92
C ARG A 63 -19.66 -19.15 8.31
N LEU A 64 -19.50 -18.26 7.35
CA LEU A 64 -19.14 -16.85 7.57
C LEU A 64 -20.23 -16.08 8.33
N SER A 65 -21.51 -16.41 8.11
CA SER A 65 -22.64 -15.76 8.79
C SER A 65 -22.81 -16.12 10.27
N ARG A 66 -22.06 -17.12 10.79
CA ARG A 66 -22.12 -17.52 12.19
C ARG A 66 -21.34 -16.52 13.08
N LYS A 67 -21.99 -16.02 14.14
CA LYS A 67 -21.42 -15.02 15.09
C LYS A 67 -20.06 -15.41 15.70
N LYS A 68 -19.75 -16.71 15.83
CA LYS A 68 -18.51 -17.23 16.45
C LYS A 68 -17.37 -17.57 15.47
N THR A 69 -17.44 -17.15 14.21
CA THR A 69 -16.36 -17.44 13.25
C THR A 69 -15.20 -16.45 13.43
N GLY A 70 -14.10 -16.90 14.05
CA GLY A 70 -12.87 -16.09 14.24
C GLY A 70 -12.23 -15.65 12.91
N GLN A 71 -11.42 -14.58 12.95
CA GLN A 71 -10.87 -13.94 11.73
C GLN A 71 -10.04 -14.90 10.85
N ALA A 72 -9.16 -15.71 11.43
CA ALA A 72 -8.37 -16.69 10.68
C ALA A 72 -9.25 -17.67 9.88
N ARG A 73 -10.31 -18.17 10.52
CA ARG A 73 -11.28 -19.06 9.86
C ARG A 73 -12.08 -18.34 8.76
N ARG A 74 -12.40 -17.06 8.93
CA ARG A 74 -13.07 -16.26 7.88
C ARG A 74 -12.18 -16.12 6.65
N ARG A 75 -10.88 -15.87 6.83
CA ARG A 75 -9.90 -15.76 5.74
C ARG A 75 -9.78 -17.05 4.94
N ILE A 76 -9.66 -18.20 5.61
CA ILE A 76 -9.61 -19.51 4.96
C ILE A 76 -10.88 -19.75 4.13
N LEU A 77 -12.06 -19.46 4.69
CA LEU A 77 -13.33 -19.65 3.97
C LEU A 77 -13.42 -18.76 2.71
N ARG A 78 -13.01 -17.49 2.78
CA ARG A 78 -12.95 -16.61 1.61
C ARG A 78 -11.95 -17.09 0.56
N SER A 79 -10.80 -17.59 1.02
CA SER A 79 -9.77 -18.10 0.10
C SER A 79 -10.28 -19.36 -0.64
N LEU A 80 -11.02 -20.22 0.04
CA LEU A 80 -11.67 -21.38 -0.57
C LEU A 80 -12.73 -20.99 -1.62
N GLU A 81 -13.45 -19.88 -1.42
CA GLU A 81 -14.37 -19.35 -2.44
C GLU A 81 -13.63 -18.93 -3.72
N LEU A 82 -12.46 -18.27 -3.57
CA LEU A 82 -11.63 -17.87 -4.69
C LEU A 82 -10.99 -19.07 -5.39
N VAL A 83 -10.43 -20.04 -4.64
CA VAL A 83 -9.88 -21.28 -5.20
C VAL A 83 -10.93 -22.03 -6.03
N ALA A 84 -12.15 -22.17 -5.51
CA ALA A 84 -13.23 -22.83 -6.25
C ALA A 84 -13.63 -22.07 -7.52
N THR A 85 -13.54 -20.74 -7.50
CA THR A 85 -13.84 -19.89 -8.67
C THR A 85 -12.78 -20.05 -9.76
N ASP A 86 -11.51 -20.06 -9.39
CA ASP A 86 -10.40 -20.25 -10.31
C ASP A 86 -10.39 -21.65 -10.93
N LEU A 87 -10.70 -22.68 -10.14
CA LEU A 87 -10.84 -24.05 -10.65
C LEU A 87 -11.97 -24.15 -11.69
N ASP A 88 -13.14 -23.57 -11.41
CA ASP A 88 -14.24 -23.52 -12.40
C ASP A 88 -13.82 -22.76 -13.67
N ARG A 89 -13.05 -21.68 -13.53
CA ARG A 89 -12.52 -20.90 -14.65
C ARG A 89 -11.63 -21.74 -15.58
N LEU A 90 -10.84 -22.67 -15.05
CA LEU A 90 -10.06 -23.60 -15.89
C LEU A 90 -10.97 -24.49 -16.76
N THR A 91 -12.15 -24.88 -16.27
CA THR A 91 -13.12 -25.64 -17.09
C THR A 91 -13.75 -24.78 -18.18
N GLU A 92 -14.01 -23.50 -17.90
CA GLU A 92 -14.50 -22.54 -18.91
C GLU A 92 -13.47 -22.36 -20.03
N LEU A 93 -12.20 -22.22 -19.66
CA LEU A 93 -11.11 -22.12 -20.62
C LEU A 93 -10.93 -23.42 -21.41
N ALA A 94 -11.13 -24.59 -20.79
CA ALA A 94 -11.06 -25.87 -21.51
C ALA A 94 -12.15 -25.96 -22.61
N ARG A 95 -13.38 -25.53 -22.28
CA ARG A 95 -14.49 -25.43 -23.24
C ARG A 95 -14.21 -24.43 -24.35
N GLU A 96 -13.65 -23.27 -24.01
CA GLU A 96 -13.25 -22.28 -25.01
C GLU A 96 -12.22 -22.86 -25.99
N GLY A 97 -11.23 -23.59 -25.47
CA GLY A 97 -10.25 -24.29 -26.31
C GLY A 97 -10.92 -25.25 -27.30
N VAL A 98 -11.86 -26.08 -26.85
CA VAL A 98 -12.61 -26.98 -27.75
C VAL A 98 -13.42 -26.19 -28.78
N ARG A 99 -14.12 -25.11 -28.39
CA ARG A 99 -14.91 -24.28 -29.32
C ARG A 99 -14.06 -23.74 -30.47
N GLN A 100 -12.85 -23.27 -30.16
CA GLN A 100 -11.94 -22.77 -31.19
C GLN A 100 -11.46 -23.89 -32.14
N LEU A 101 -11.36 -25.13 -31.67
CA LEU A 101 -10.83 -26.26 -32.42
C LEU A 101 -11.86 -27.02 -33.26
N VAL A 102 -13.17 -26.90 -32.95
CA VAL A 102 -14.24 -27.62 -33.67
C VAL A 102 -14.38 -27.15 -35.12
N ASP A 103 -14.07 -25.88 -35.38
CA ASP A 103 -14.20 -25.26 -36.69
C ASP A 103 -12.84 -25.11 -37.41
N VAL A 104 -11.84 -25.92 -37.05
CA VAL A 104 -10.53 -25.92 -37.72
C VAL A 104 -10.58 -26.87 -38.90
N ASP A 105 -10.26 -26.35 -40.09
CA ASP A 105 -10.30 -27.12 -41.35
C ASP A 105 -9.01 -27.93 -41.55
N ASP A 106 -7.85 -27.33 -41.32
CA ASP A 106 -6.55 -28.01 -41.34
C ASP A 106 -5.91 -28.09 -39.92
N PRO A 107 -6.07 -29.22 -39.21
CA PRO A 107 -5.45 -29.42 -37.91
C PRO A 107 -3.93 -29.33 -37.90
N ALA A 108 -3.23 -29.53 -39.03
CA ALA A 108 -1.77 -29.47 -39.08
C ALA A 108 -1.26 -28.03 -38.83
N VAL A 109 -2.04 -27.02 -39.20
CA VAL A 109 -1.74 -25.59 -38.98
C VAL A 109 -1.64 -25.24 -37.49
N LEU A 110 -2.31 -26.01 -36.64
CA LEU A 110 -2.30 -25.82 -35.19
C LEU A 110 -0.96 -26.24 -34.56
N SER A 111 -0.19 -27.14 -35.19
CA SER A 111 0.87 -27.91 -34.52
C SER A 111 0.33 -28.59 -33.24
N PRO A 112 -0.66 -29.49 -33.37
CA PRO A 112 -1.44 -30.02 -32.25
C PRO A 112 -0.58 -30.73 -31.19
N GLU A 113 0.60 -31.21 -31.55
CA GLU A 113 1.61 -31.80 -30.66
C GLU A 113 2.17 -30.84 -29.60
N ASP A 114 2.13 -29.53 -29.84
CA ASP A 114 2.70 -28.51 -28.95
C ASP A 114 1.81 -28.23 -27.72
N PHE A 115 0.49 -28.44 -27.84
CA PHE A 115 -0.48 -28.07 -26.82
C PHE A 115 -0.62 -29.09 -25.67
N PRO A 116 -0.65 -30.43 -25.89
CA PRO A 116 -0.73 -31.42 -24.83
C PRO A 116 0.35 -31.28 -23.74
N PRO A 117 1.63 -31.01 -24.06
CA PRO A 117 2.64 -30.76 -23.03
C PRO A 117 2.38 -29.50 -22.20
N MET A 118 1.69 -28.49 -22.75
CA MET A 118 1.28 -27.30 -21.98
C MET A 118 0.09 -27.64 -21.07
N LEU A 119 -0.92 -28.35 -21.57
CA LEU A 119 -2.05 -28.81 -20.75
C LEU A 119 -1.62 -29.74 -19.62
N ALA A 120 -0.63 -30.60 -19.85
CA ALA A 120 -0.03 -31.43 -18.80
C ALA A 120 0.57 -30.61 -17.64
N LEU A 121 1.15 -29.42 -17.93
CA LEU A 121 1.59 -28.50 -16.90
C LEU A 121 0.41 -27.89 -16.12
N VAL A 122 -0.69 -27.57 -16.80
CA VAL A 122 -1.90 -27.07 -16.12
C VAL A 122 -2.46 -28.12 -15.17
N ARG A 123 -2.58 -29.36 -15.66
CA ARG A 123 -3.06 -30.51 -14.88
C ARG A 123 -2.19 -30.80 -13.66
N SER A 124 -0.87 -30.73 -13.80
CA SER A 124 0.05 -30.91 -12.67
C SER A 124 -0.06 -29.80 -11.62
N GLY A 125 -0.46 -28.58 -12.02
CA GLY A 125 -0.83 -27.51 -11.12
C GLY A 125 -2.10 -27.82 -10.34
N VAL A 126 -3.17 -28.22 -11.04
CA VAL A 126 -4.47 -28.60 -10.43
C VAL A 126 -4.30 -29.74 -9.43
N ALA A 127 -3.49 -30.75 -9.74
CA ALA A 127 -3.22 -31.89 -8.86
C ALA A 127 -2.57 -31.51 -7.51
N GLN A 128 -1.89 -30.36 -7.44
CA GLN A 128 -1.26 -29.87 -6.21
C GLN A 128 -2.19 -28.99 -5.36
N VAL A 129 -3.32 -28.52 -5.89
CA VAL A 129 -4.20 -27.56 -5.20
C VAL A 129 -4.77 -28.12 -3.90
N GLU A 130 -5.24 -29.37 -3.91
CA GLU A 130 -5.86 -29.98 -2.72
C GLU A 130 -4.86 -30.07 -1.56
N GLY A 131 -3.64 -30.56 -1.81
CA GLY A 131 -2.58 -30.65 -0.82
C GLY A 131 -2.12 -29.28 -0.32
N ALA A 132 -1.88 -28.34 -1.24
CA ALA A 132 -1.47 -26.98 -0.89
C ALA A 132 -2.46 -26.27 0.05
N VAL A 133 -3.75 -26.53 -0.13
CA VAL A 133 -4.83 -25.94 0.67
C VAL A 133 -5.05 -26.72 1.97
N ALA A 134 -5.10 -28.06 1.91
CA ALA A 134 -5.40 -28.91 3.07
C ALA A 134 -4.29 -28.88 4.13
N ASP A 135 -3.03 -28.87 3.68
CA ASP A 135 -1.86 -28.92 4.55
C ASP A 135 -1.28 -27.54 4.84
N SER A 136 -1.90 -26.48 4.30
CA SER A 136 -1.35 -25.10 4.34
C SER A 136 0.09 -25.05 3.82
N ASP A 137 0.40 -25.86 2.79
CA ASP A 137 1.74 -26.01 2.23
C ASP A 137 2.02 -24.90 1.22
N THR A 138 2.70 -23.87 1.72
CA THR A 138 3.11 -22.70 0.93
C THR A 138 4.14 -23.05 -0.16
N GLN A 139 4.96 -24.07 0.03
CA GLN A 139 5.93 -24.50 -0.99
C GLN A 139 5.23 -25.18 -2.16
N GLN A 140 4.19 -25.98 -1.90
CA GLN A 140 3.30 -26.50 -2.93
C GLN A 140 2.60 -25.36 -3.68
N ALA A 141 2.04 -24.40 -2.96
CA ALA A 141 1.39 -23.24 -3.58
C ALA A 141 2.37 -22.48 -4.51
N LEU A 142 3.63 -22.31 -4.09
CA LEU A 142 4.66 -21.70 -4.93
C LEU A 142 5.00 -22.54 -6.17
N ARG A 143 5.04 -23.87 -6.07
CA ARG A 143 5.26 -24.74 -7.24
C ARG A 143 4.17 -24.54 -8.28
N ILE A 144 2.91 -24.41 -7.86
CA ILE A 144 1.78 -24.11 -8.75
C ILE A 144 2.03 -22.80 -9.52
N GLY A 145 2.36 -21.71 -8.81
CA GLY A 145 2.60 -20.41 -9.44
C GLY A 145 3.78 -20.39 -10.42
N ARG A 146 4.84 -21.18 -10.17
CA ARG A 146 6.00 -21.30 -11.07
C ARG A 146 5.65 -21.92 -12.43
N LEU A 147 4.58 -22.70 -12.52
CA LEU A 147 4.14 -23.30 -13.79
C LEU A 147 3.73 -22.24 -14.80
N GLN A 148 3.19 -21.10 -14.34
CA GLN A 148 2.81 -19.98 -15.19
C GLN A 148 3.97 -19.47 -16.04
N GLN A 149 5.17 -19.33 -15.47
CA GLN A 149 6.33 -18.82 -16.21
C GLN A 149 6.76 -19.78 -17.33
N THR A 150 6.69 -21.09 -17.06
CA THR A 150 7.01 -22.12 -18.04
C THR A 150 5.95 -22.15 -19.16
N LEU A 151 4.67 -22.07 -18.81
CA LEU A 151 3.56 -21.99 -19.75
C LEU A 151 3.66 -20.74 -20.63
N HIS A 152 3.88 -19.57 -20.03
CA HIS A 152 3.99 -18.31 -20.74
C HIS A 152 5.11 -18.36 -21.79
N LYS A 153 6.29 -18.91 -21.45
CA LYS A 153 7.39 -19.06 -22.41
C LYS A 153 7.01 -19.96 -23.59
N ARG A 154 6.34 -21.09 -23.34
CA ARG A 154 5.92 -22.02 -24.39
C ARG A 154 4.84 -21.41 -25.28
N VAL A 155 3.83 -20.78 -24.69
CA VAL A 155 2.78 -20.08 -25.43
C VAL A 155 3.36 -18.92 -26.24
N GLN A 156 4.29 -18.14 -25.69
CA GLN A 156 4.87 -17.01 -26.43
C GLN A 156 5.61 -17.46 -27.68
N ARG A 157 6.30 -18.61 -27.63
CA ARG A 157 6.90 -19.21 -28.83
C ARG A 157 5.83 -19.53 -29.86
N ARG A 158 4.77 -20.25 -29.46
CA ARG A 158 3.66 -20.59 -30.36
C ARG A 158 2.97 -19.36 -30.97
N VAL A 159 2.78 -18.31 -30.18
CA VAL A 159 2.23 -17.04 -30.68
C VAL A 159 3.15 -16.41 -31.73
N ASN A 160 4.47 -16.39 -31.49
CA ASN A 160 5.42 -15.86 -32.46
C ASN A 160 5.42 -16.67 -33.76
N ASP A 161 5.37 -18.00 -33.66
CA ASP A 161 5.34 -18.91 -34.81
C ASP A 161 4.05 -18.73 -35.63
N GLY A 162 2.89 -18.64 -34.95
CA GLY A 162 1.61 -18.36 -35.59
C GLY A 162 1.56 -16.99 -36.28
N VAL A 163 2.11 -15.94 -35.64
CA VAL A 163 2.21 -14.60 -36.26
C VAL A 163 3.16 -14.60 -37.46
N ALA A 164 4.24 -15.39 -37.42
CA ALA A 164 5.13 -15.54 -38.57
C ALA A 164 4.43 -16.26 -39.73
N ALA A 165 3.64 -17.30 -39.44
CA ALA A 165 2.84 -18.02 -40.45
C ALA A 165 1.77 -17.12 -41.09
N LEU A 166 1.10 -16.26 -40.31
CA LEU A 166 0.12 -15.28 -40.82
C LEU A 166 0.71 -14.25 -41.79
N LYS A 167 2.03 -14.04 -41.77
CA LYS A 167 2.72 -13.11 -42.68
C LYS A 167 3.07 -13.74 -44.03
N GLN A 168 2.92 -15.05 -44.19
CA GLN A 168 3.18 -15.74 -45.45
C GLN A 168 2.05 -15.48 -46.46
N ARG A 169 2.36 -15.48 -47.77
CA ARG A 169 1.36 -15.19 -48.82
C ARG A 169 0.30 -16.28 -48.97
N ASP A 170 0.69 -17.54 -48.81
CA ASP A 170 -0.21 -18.69 -48.86
C ASP A 170 -0.35 -19.23 -47.43
N ASN A 171 -1.42 -18.82 -46.73
CA ASN A 171 -1.69 -19.24 -45.36
C ASN A 171 -3.18 -19.51 -45.14
N SER A 172 -3.51 -20.35 -44.14
CA SER A 172 -4.88 -20.50 -43.64
C SER A 172 -5.12 -19.46 -42.54
N THR A 173 -5.60 -18.28 -42.93
CA THR A 173 -5.80 -17.16 -41.98
C THR A 173 -6.77 -17.54 -40.86
N GLU A 174 -7.84 -18.26 -41.18
CA GLU A 174 -8.87 -18.67 -40.21
C GLU A 174 -8.31 -19.66 -39.19
N ASP A 175 -7.68 -20.74 -39.64
CA ASP A 175 -7.10 -21.76 -38.74
C ASP A 175 -5.94 -21.21 -37.90
N LEU A 176 -5.09 -20.36 -38.49
CA LEU A 176 -4.01 -19.69 -37.75
C LEU A 176 -4.56 -18.75 -36.68
N THR A 177 -5.66 -18.04 -36.97
CA THR A 177 -6.32 -17.18 -35.98
C THR A 177 -6.89 -18.02 -34.84
N ARG A 178 -7.55 -19.14 -35.14
CA ARG A 178 -8.05 -20.08 -34.13
C ARG A 178 -6.91 -20.66 -33.29
N ALA A 179 -5.77 -21.02 -33.91
CA ALA A 179 -4.56 -21.47 -33.21
C ALA A 179 -4.04 -20.44 -32.20
N LEU A 180 -4.05 -19.15 -32.57
CA LEU A 180 -3.66 -18.07 -31.68
C LEU A 180 -4.64 -17.90 -30.51
N PHE A 181 -5.95 -18.06 -30.74
CA PHE A 181 -6.93 -18.04 -29.66
C PHE A 181 -6.74 -19.21 -28.69
N VAL A 182 -6.49 -20.42 -29.19
CA VAL A 182 -6.16 -21.59 -28.36
C VAL A 182 -4.91 -21.35 -27.52
N ALA A 183 -3.84 -20.80 -28.13
CA ALA A 183 -2.62 -20.44 -27.42
C ALA A 183 -2.91 -19.40 -26.32
N GLN A 184 -3.73 -18.40 -26.61
CA GLN A 184 -4.17 -17.40 -25.63
C GLN A 184 -5.01 -18.01 -24.50
N THR A 185 -5.88 -18.98 -24.78
CA THR A 185 -6.64 -19.71 -23.76
C THR A 185 -5.71 -20.45 -22.80
N ILE A 186 -4.64 -21.08 -23.31
CA ILE A 186 -3.64 -21.76 -22.46
C ILE A 186 -2.79 -20.76 -21.66
N ARG A 187 -2.49 -19.58 -22.21
CA ARG A 187 -1.88 -18.48 -21.44
C ARG A 187 -2.75 -18.12 -20.23
N GLN A 188 -4.05 -17.93 -20.46
CA GLN A 188 -5.02 -17.62 -19.42
C GLN A 188 -5.11 -18.74 -18.37
N MET A 189 -5.02 -20.02 -18.76
CA MET A 189 -4.94 -21.12 -17.80
C MET A 189 -3.71 -20.99 -16.89
N GLY A 190 -2.56 -20.60 -17.46
CA GLY A 190 -1.35 -20.31 -16.68
C GLY A 190 -1.55 -19.16 -15.70
N ASP A 191 -2.22 -18.08 -16.11
CA ASP A 191 -2.52 -16.94 -15.23
C ASP A 191 -3.48 -17.33 -14.10
N VAL A 192 -4.42 -18.24 -14.36
CA VAL A 192 -5.28 -18.82 -13.32
C VAL A 192 -4.48 -19.64 -12.30
N LEU A 193 -3.46 -20.42 -12.72
CA LEU A 193 -2.57 -21.12 -11.78
C LEU A 193 -1.77 -20.16 -10.90
N LEU A 194 -1.34 -19.03 -11.46
CA LEU A 194 -0.66 -17.99 -10.69
C LEU A 194 -1.62 -17.39 -9.65
N HIS A 195 -2.84 -17.04 -10.04
CA HIS A 195 -3.83 -16.50 -9.11
C HIS A 195 -4.19 -17.53 -8.01
N LEU A 196 -4.37 -18.81 -8.36
CA LEU A 196 -4.55 -19.90 -7.40
C LEU A 196 -3.41 -19.95 -6.38
N SER A 197 -2.15 -19.87 -6.83
CA SER A 197 -0.98 -19.80 -5.96
C SER A 197 -1.10 -18.64 -4.97
N GLU A 198 -1.41 -17.44 -5.44
CA GLU A 198 -1.50 -16.24 -4.61
C GLU A 198 -2.62 -16.30 -3.58
N VAL A 199 -3.78 -16.83 -3.96
CA VAL A 199 -4.92 -17.05 -3.06
C VAL A 199 -4.55 -18.03 -1.95
N ILE A 200 -3.91 -19.15 -2.30
CA ILE A 200 -3.51 -20.18 -1.31
C ILE A 200 -2.45 -19.62 -0.36
N ILE A 201 -1.43 -18.94 -0.88
CA ILE A 201 -0.40 -18.34 -0.04
C ILE A 201 -1.00 -17.26 0.87
N SER A 202 -1.89 -16.41 0.35
CA SER A 202 -2.60 -15.40 1.15
C SER A 202 -3.45 -16.04 2.28
N ALA A 203 -4.05 -17.20 2.00
CA ALA A 203 -4.80 -17.96 3.00
C ALA A 203 -3.89 -18.46 4.13
N ASN A 204 -2.73 -19.03 3.76
CA ASN A 204 -1.77 -19.61 4.69
C ASN A 204 -1.11 -18.53 5.57
N LEU A 205 -0.83 -17.35 5.02
CA LEU A 205 -0.20 -16.23 5.75
C LEU A 205 -1.19 -15.27 6.40
N GLY A 206 -2.49 -15.40 6.14
CA GLY A 206 -3.54 -14.57 6.74
C GLY A 206 -3.58 -13.11 6.26
N GLN A 207 -2.91 -12.77 5.17
CA GLN A 207 -2.89 -11.43 4.59
C GLN A 207 -2.84 -11.49 3.06
N SER A 208 -3.29 -10.44 2.38
CA SER A 208 -3.23 -10.38 0.91
C SER A 208 -1.78 -10.30 0.47
N MET A 209 -1.34 -11.29 -0.30
CA MET A 209 0.03 -11.35 -0.74
C MET A 209 0.16 -12.07 -2.08
N ASN A 210 0.85 -11.42 -3.00
CA ASN A 210 1.10 -11.95 -4.33
C ASN A 210 2.38 -12.81 -4.36
N PHE A 211 2.58 -13.51 -5.46
CA PHE A 211 3.66 -14.48 -5.60
C PHE A 211 5.05 -13.84 -5.52
N GLU A 212 5.22 -12.64 -6.09
CA GLU A 212 6.51 -11.92 -6.08
C GLU A 212 6.87 -11.38 -4.70
N ARG A 213 5.87 -10.90 -3.95
CA ARG A 213 6.00 -10.42 -2.57
C ARG A 213 6.50 -11.52 -1.66
N TYR A 214 5.87 -12.70 -1.71
CA TYR A 214 6.31 -13.83 -0.89
C TYR A 214 7.76 -14.19 -1.14
N ARG A 215 8.16 -14.30 -2.40
CA ARG A 215 9.53 -14.70 -2.72
C ARG A 215 10.54 -13.65 -2.28
N SER A 216 10.17 -12.37 -2.32
CA SER A 216 11.04 -11.30 -1.84
C SER A 216 11.20 -11.41 -0.33
N LEU A 217 10.09 -11.57 0.41
CA LEU A 217 10.09 -11.83 1.85
C LEU A 217 10.92 -13.07 2.21
N HIS A 218 10.59 -14.23 1.67
CA HIS A 218 11.28 -15.50 1.96
C HIS A 218 12.79 -15.34 1.79
N SER A 219 13.20 -14.72 0.69
CA SER A 219 14.62 -14.51 0.43
C SER A 219 15.28 -13.52 1.39
N LEU A 220 14.55 -12.54 1.93
CA LEU A 220 15.09 -11.61 2.93
C LEU A 220 15.18 -12.29 4.30
N VAL A 221 14.19 -13.11 4.64
CA VAL A 221 14.13 -13.86 5.90
C VAL A 221 15.21 -14.95 5.94
N GLU A 222 15.44 -15.68 4.86
CA GLU A 222 16.55 -16.64 4.74
C GLU A 222 17.92 -15.99 4.96
N GLU A 223 18.10 -14.72 4.55
CA GLU A 223 19.33 -13.96 4.80
C GLU A 223 19.51 -13.55 6.26
N LEU A 224 18.43 -13.48 7.04
CA LEU A 224 18.47 -13.11 8.45
C LEU A 224 18.63 -14.29 9.39
N ALA A 225 18.09 -15.44 8.99
CA ALA A 225 18.18 -16.67 9.76
C ALA A 225 19.53 -17.39 9.59
N ASP A 226 20.51 -16.80 8.89
CA ASP A 226 21.79 -17.43 8.53
C ASP A 226 21.64 -18.86 7.92
N GLY A 227 20.50 -19.13 7.27
CA GLY A 227 20.18 -20.42 6.67
C GLY A 227 19.55 -21.46 7.61
N GLU A 228 19.16 -21.09 8.83
CA GLU A 228 18.34 -21.94 9.71
C GLU A 228 16.85 -21.88 9.30
N ASP A 229 16.21 -23.04 9.20
CA ASP A 229 14.77 -23.19 8.92
C ASP A 229 13.93 -22.81 10.15
N GLU A 230 14.05 -21.57 10.64
CA GLU A 230 13.16 -21.06 11.68
C GLU A 230 11.78 -20.77 11.09
N ALA A 231 10.73 -21.23 11.78
CA ALA A 231 9.36 -20.98 11.38
C ALA A 231 8.95 -19.55 11.74
N PHE A 232 9.15 -18.62 10.81
CA PHE A 232 8.72 -17.23 10.98
C PHE A 232 7.20 -17.11 10.86
N SER A 233 6.60 -16.42 11.82
CA SER A 233 5.20 -16.03 11.80
C SER A 233 5.10 -14.58 11.28
N MET A 234 4.02 -14.27 10.56
CA MET A 234 3.82 -12.93 10.02
C MET A 234 2.43 -12.43 10.34
N ALA A 235 2.36 -11.18 10.80
CA ALA A 235 1.11 -10.50 11.07
C ALA A 235 1.03 -9.18 10.26
N PRO A 236 -0.11 -8.89 9.63
CA PRO A 236 -0.30 -7.58 9.00
C PRO A 236 -0.35 -6.50 10.08
N ILE A 237 0.48 -5.47 9.95
CA ILE A 237 0.47 -4.31 10.86
C ILE A 237 -0.38 -3.20 10.26
N ALA A 238 -0.17 -2.89 8.98
CA ALA A 238 -0.91 -1.85 8.28
C ALA A 238 -0.88 -2.05 6.76
N GLU A 239 -1.94 -1.59 6.09
CA GLU A 239 -1.96 -1.42 4.64
C GLU A 239 -1.91 0.08 4.31
N THR A 240 -0.94 0.50 3.50
CA THR A 240 -0.87 1.91 3.10
C THR A 240 -1.86 2.17 1.95
N ARG A 241 -2.48 3.35 1.92
CA ARG A 241 -3.32 3.81 0.79
C ARG A 241 -2.58 3.84 -0.55
N SER A 242 -1.26 3.73 -0.53
CA SER A 242 -0.39 3.77 -1.70
C SER A 242 -0.07 2.39 -2.30
N GLY A 243 -0.64 1.32 -1.73
CA GLY A 243 -0.48 -0.07 -2.19
C GLY A 243 0.74 -0.81 -1.63
N SER A 244 1.50 -0.18 -0.72
CA SER A 244 2.56 -0.84 0.06
C SER A 244 1.98 -1.55 1.28
N SER A 245 2.35 -2.80 1.48
CA SER A 245 2.01 -3.59 2.68
C SER A 245 3.10 -3.41 3.74
N ILE A 246 2.68 -3.37 5.02
CA ILE A 246 3.56 -3.37 6.18
C ILE A 246 3.18 -4.56 7.06
N SER A 247 4.13 -5.47 7.26
CA SER A 247 3.91 -6.71 8.00
C SER A 247 5.00 -6.89 9.04
N GLY A 248 4.60 -7.30 10.25
CA GLY A 248 5.52 -7.67 11.31
C GLY A 248 5.95 -9.13 11.15
N ILE A 249 7.22 -9.39 11.41
CA ILE A 249 7.82 -10.73 11.43
C ILE A 249 8.16 -11.06 12.88
N SER A 250 7.69 -12.20 13.38
CA SER A 250 8.04 -12.74 14.70
C SER A 250 8.74 -14.09 14.58
N THR A 251 9.60 -14.37 15.55
CA THR A 251 10.23 -15.68 15.78
C THR A 251 9.47 -16.38 16.91
N GLY A 252 8.66 -17.39 16.59
CA GLY A 252 7.89 -18.14 17.59
C GLY A 252 6.50 -17.58 17.92
N ASP A 253 5.94 -18.04 19.05
CA ASP A 253 4.56 -17.73 19.53
C ASP A 253 4.47 -16.44 20.35
N ASP A 254 5.58 -15.73 20.60
CA ASP A 254 5.56 -14.43 21.28
C ASP A 254 5.11 -13.31 20.31
N ASP A 255 4.26 -12.40 20.82
CA ASP A 255 3.70 -11.25 20.07
C ASP A 255 4.76 -10.15 19.77
N ASP A 256 6.02 -10.35 20.15
CA ASP A 256 7.11 -9.40 19.92
C ASP A 256 7.69 -9.56 18.50
N TYR A 257 7.44 -8.57 17.66
CA TYR A 257 8.02 -8.52 16.32
C TYR A 257 9.52 -8.25 16.38
N VAL A 258 10.28 -9.04 15.62
CA VAL A 258 11.72 -8.88 15.43
C VAL A 258 12.00 -7.87 14.31
N ALA A 259 11.15 -7.85 13.28
CA ALA A 259 11.36 -7.02 12.11
C ALA A 259 10.07 -6.59 11.42
N ILE A 260 10.14 -5.50 10.66
CA ILE A 260 9.07 -4.97 9.83
C ILE A 260 9.41 -5.11 8.36
N PHE A 261 8.56 -5.83 7.64
CA PHE A 261 8.61 -5.99 6.19
C PHE A 261 7.79 -4.91 5.50
N LYS A 262 8.45 -4.16 4.61
CA LYS A 262 7.83 -3.18 3.72
C LYS A 262 8.13 -3.53 2.27
N ASP A 263 7.12 -3.52 1.41
CA ASP A 263 7.29 -3.72 -0.02
C ASP A 263 6.52 -2.69 -0.88
N GLY A 264 6.94 -2.54 -2.13
CA GLY A 264 6.22 -1.71 -3.08
C GLY A 264 7.06 -1.34 -4.30
N LEU A 265 6.67 -0.23 -4.94
CA LEU A 265 7.39 0.29 -6.11
C LEU A 265 8.85 0.60 -5.76
N LYS A 266 9.77 0.13 -6.61
CA LYS A 266 11.22 0.25 -6.43
C LYS A 266 11.67 1.67 -6.08
N ARG A 267 11.11 2.68 -6.74
CA ARG A 267 11.43 4.09 -6.46
C ARG A 267 11.10 4.48 -5.02
N LYS A 268 9.90 4.16 -4.55
CA LYS A 268 9.43 4.52 -3.21
C LYS A 268 10.23 3.83 -2.11
N VAL A 269 10.45 2.53 -2.24
CA VAL A 269 11.22 1.77 -1.25
C VAL A 269 12.69 2.22 -1.23
N LYS A 270 13.23 2.65 -2.37
CA LYS A 270 14.56 3.27 -2.43
C LYS A 270 14.59 4.61 -1.68
N GLU A 271 13.59 5.47 -1.88
CA GLU A 271 13.48 6.75 -1.16
C GLU A 271 13.39 6.54 0.35
N GLU A 272 12.58 5.58 0.81
CA GLU A 272 12.51 5.20 2.23
C GLU A 272 13.85 4.71 2.77
N ARG A 273 14.53 3.80 2.05
CA ARG A 273 15.86 3.30 2.41
C ARG A 273 16.86 4.45 2.56
N GLN A 274 16.89 5.36 1.59
CA GLN A 274 17.79 6.52 1.61
C GLN A 274 17.51 7.44 2.81
N GLY A 275 16.23 7.70 3.12
CA GLY A 275 15.86 8.47 4.31
C GLY A 275 16.38 7.84 5.60
N VAL A 276 16.21 6.52 5.76
CA VAL A 276 16.69 5.77 6.93
C VAL A 276 18.22 5.77 7.03
N GLU A 277 18.93 5.55 5.91
CA GLU A 277 20.40 5.60 5.84
C GLU A 277 20.92 6.99 6.23
N SER A 278 20.34 8.06 5.69
CA SER A 278 20.74 9.43 6.02
C SER A 278 20.52 9.75 7.50
N TRP A 279 19.41 9.32 8.11
CA TRP A 279 19.22 9.50 9.56
C TRP A 279 20.22 8.69 10.40
N HIS A 280 20.60 7.49 9.97
CA HIS A 280 21.64 6.70 10.63
C HIS A 280 23.00 7.40 10.62
N GLU A 281 23.34 8.05 9.51
CA GLU A 281 24.59 8.81 9.39
C GLU A 281 24.55 10.12 10.18
N ILE A 282 23.42 10.84 10.14
CA ILE A 282 23.29 12.19 10.70
C ILE A 282 23.02 12.17 12.22
N TYR A 283 22.13 11.30 12.68
CA TYR A 283 21.76 11.19 14.08
C TYR A 283 21.44 9.72 14.44
N PRO A 284 22.48 8.93 14.79
CA PRO A 284 22.32 7.52 15.10
C PRO A 284 21.31 7.24 16.22
N GLY A 285 20.44 6.25 16.01
CA GLY A 285 19.48 5.77 17.02
C GLY A 285 18.13 6.50 17.05
N LEU A 286 17.83 7.34 16.05
CA LEU A 286 16.51 7.96 15.86
C LEU A 286 15.66 7.27 14.79
N ALA A 287 16.31 6.60 13.83
CA ALA A 287 15.67 5.83 12.77
C ALA A 287 15.84 4.32 13.01
N PRO A 288 14.96 3.46 12.47
CA PRO A 288 15.10 2.01 12.55
C PRO A 288 16.27 1.51 11.70
N ARG A 289 16.98 0.47 12.13
CA ARG A 289 18.04 -0.13 11.30
C ARG A 289 17.48 -0.82 10.07
N ILE A 290 18.19 -0.71 8.95
CA ILE A 290 17.90 -1.53 7.76
C ILE A 290 18.55 -2.89 7.95
N LEU A 291 17.74 -3.93 7.95
CA LEU A 291 18.19 -5.32 8.13
C LEU A 291 18.55 -5.96 6.79
N SER A 292 17.68 -5.81 5.77
CA SER A 292 17.98 -6.26 4.41
C SER A 292 17.14 -5.51 3.37
N TYR A 293 17.58 -5.53 2.11
CA TYR A 293 16.93 -4.85 0.99
C TYR A 293 17.11 -5.62 -0.33
N LYS A 294 16.00 -5.89 -1.02
CA LYS A 294 16.00 -6.59 -2.31
C LYS A 294 15.23 -5.85 -3.39
N LYS A 295 15.80 -5.87 -4.60
CA LYS A 295 15.19 -5.33 -5.83
C LYS A 295 14.74 -6.47 -6.72
N ARG A 296 13.53 -6.38 -7.27
CA ARG A 296 13.03 -7.35 -8.25
C ARG A 296 12.14 -6.67 -9.28
N GLY A 297 12.63 -6.57 -10.52
CA GLY A 297 11.94 -5.86 -11.58
C GLY A 297 11.65 -4.40 -11.21
N GLN A 298 10.38 -4.01 -11.23
CA GLN A 298 9.88 -2.68 -10.84
C GLN A 298 9.50 -2.56 -9.35
N SER A 299 9.66 -3.65 -8.60
CA SER A 299 9.34 -3.72 -7.17
C SER A 299 10.62 -3.81 -6.33
N ALA A 300 10.51 -3.42 -5.07
CA ALA A 300 11.54 -3.67 -4.08
C ALA A 300 10.90 -4.00 -2.73
N ALA A 301 11.67 -4.69 -1.89
CA ALA A 301 11.31 -5.04 -0.54
C ALA A 301 12.42 -4.60 0.41
N LEU A 302 12.03 -4.14 1.59
CA LEU A 302 12.89 -3.63 2.64
C LEU A 302 12.46 -4.28 3.95
N LEU A 303 13.43 -4.81 4.68
CA LEU A 303 13.24 -5.21 6.05
C LEU A 303 13.95 -4.22 6.97
N ILE A 304 13.21 -3.70 7.95
CA ILE A 304 13.72 -2.78 8.96
C ILE A 304 13.49 -3.37 10.36
N GLU A 305 14.28 -2.91 11.31
CA GLU A 305 14.13 -3.19 12.73
C GLU A 305 12.72 -2.81 13.22
N HIS A 306 12.13 -3.67 14.05
CA HIS A 306 10.93 -3.30 14.80
C HIS A 306 11.31 -2.36 15.95
N LEU A 307 10.64 -1.21 16.02
CA LEU A 307 10.88 -0.22 17.06
C LEU A 307 9.87 -0.40 18.20
N PRO A 308 10.32 -0.68 19.43
CA PRO A 308 9.43 -0.79 20.57
C PRO A 308 8.81 0.57 20.93
N GLY A 309 7.68 0.51 21.63
CA GLY A 309 6.97 1.70 22.13
C GLY A 309 5.62 1.93 21.47
N LEU A 310 5.05 3.11 21.75
CA LEU A 310 3.73 3.52 21.28
C LEU A 310 3.87 4.69 20.30
N THR A 311 3.01 4.74 19.29
CA THR A 311 2.94 5.94 18.45
C THR A 311 2.50 7.13 19.30
N PHE A 312 2.99 8.32 18.97
CA PHE A 312 2.62 9.54 19.68
C PHE A 312 1.12 9.82 19.55
N GLU A 313 0.50 9.38 18.44
CA GLU A 313 -0.95 9.37 18.26
C GLU A 313 -1.62 8.51 19.32
N HIS A 314 -1.18 7.27 19.52
CA HIS A 314 -1.75 6.39 20.53
C HIS A 314 -1.64 6.98 21.93
N ILE A 315 -0.47 7.55 22.28
CA ILE A 315 -0.26 8.20 23.58
C ILE A 315 -1.20 9.40 23.76
N LEU A 316 -1.37 10.20 22.72
CA LEU A 316 -2.27 11.35 22.75
C LEU A 316 -3.73 10.93 22.99
N LEU A 317 -4.15 9.84 22.37
CA LEU A 317 -5.55 9.41 22.34
C LEU A 317 -5.97 8.55 23.53
N ASN A 318 -5.08 7.65 23.97
CA ASN A 318 -5.46 6.56 24.86
C ASN A 318 -4.74 6.60 26.20
N GLU A 319 -3.54 7.17 26.26
CA GLU A 319 -2.69 7.09 27.44
C GLU A 319 -2.93 8.23 28.45
N PRO A 320 -2.50 8.09 29.71
CA PRO A 320 -2.63 9.13 30.73
C PRO A 320 -1.91 10.44 30.38
N PRO A 321 -2.36 11.59 30.90
CA PRO A 321 -1.72 12.90 30.67
C PRO A 321 -0.24 12.92 31.06
N GLU A 322 0.16 12.19 32.10
CA GLU A 322 1.53 12.14 32.61
C GLU A 322 2.48 11.54 31.57
N LEU A 323 2.04 10.47 30.89
CA LEU A 323 2.82 9.82 29.85
C LEU A 323 2.93 10.71 28.61
N LEU A 324 1.86 11.41 28.24
CA LEU A 324 1.87 12.38 27.14
C LEU A 324 2.84 13.55 27.43
N ASP A 325 2.82 14.08 28.65
CA ASP A 325 3.72 15.14 29.08
C ASP A 325 5.19 14.68 29.05
N GLU A 326 5.46 13.46 29.50
CA GLU A 326 6.79 12.86 29.42
C GLU A 326 7.26 12.69 27.97
N ALA A 327 6.40 12.12 27.12
CA ALA A 327 6.66 11.92 25.70
C ALA A 327 6.91 13.26 24.99
N LEU A 328 6.10 14.30 25.24
CA LEU A 328 6.29 15.64 24.69
C LEU A 328 7.61 16.28 25.16
N LYS A 329 7.92 16.18 26.45
CA LYS A 329 9.20 16.66 27.00
C LYS A 329 10.38 15.94 26.37
N ARG A 330 10.26 14.64 26.07
CA ARG A 330 11.32 13.88 25.42
C ARG A 330 11.44 14.25 23.94
N LEU A 331 10.33 14.29 23.20
CA LEU A 331 10.27 14.71 21.80
C LEU A 331 10.91 16.07 21.59
N THR A 332 10.53 17.06 22.40
CA THR A 332 11.08 18.42 22.30
C THR A 332 12.57 18.50 22.64
N ARG A 333 13.06 17.68 23.58
CA ARG A 333 14.51 17.55 23.85
C ARG A 333 15.24 16.94 22.66
N THR A 334 14.71 15.86 22.09
CA THR A 334 15.28 15.19 20.92
C THR A 334 15.34 16.14 19.72
N LEU A 335 14.25 16.82 19.37
CA LEU A 335 14.22 17.79 18.27
C LEU A 335 15.22 18.93 18.46
N ARG A 336 15.33 19.49 19.66
CA ARG A 336 16.32 20.53 19.93
C ARG A 336 17.77 20.03 19.78
N SER A 337 18.03 18.76 20.11
CA SER A 337 19.35 18.17 19.87
C SER A 337 19.61 18.03 18.38
N VAL A 338 18.68 17.43 17.65
CA VAL A 338 18.74 17.26 16.19
C VAL A 338 18.95 18.61 15.49
N TRP A 339 18.12 19.62 15.78
CA TRP A 339 18.24 20.95 15.17
C TRP A 339 19.54 21.68 15.53
N ARG A 340 20.17 21.33 16.64
CA ARG A 340 21.45 21.92 17.04
C ARG A 340 22.62 21.20 16.35
N GLU A 341 22.57 19.88 16.27
CA GLU A 341 23.65 19.06 15.71
C GLU A 341 23.67 19.11 14.18
N THR A 342 22.51 19.30 13.55
CA THR A 342 22.36 19.39 12.09
C THR A 342 22.26 20.83 11.60
N HIS A 343 22.57 21.80 12.45
CA HIS A 343 22.50 23.21 12.10
C HIS A 343 23.51 23.57 11.00
N THR A 344 23.04 24.26 9.97
CA THR A 344 23.91 24.89 8.97
C THR A 344 23.52 26.34 8.77
N ASP A 345 24.51 27.24 8.65
CA ASP A 345 24.29 28.67 8.42
C ASP A 345 23.81 29.01 7.00
N THR A 346 23.25 28.02 6.29
CA THR A 346 22.73 28.19 4.93
C THR A 346 21.25 28.57 5.02
N PRO A 347 20.86 29.78 4.56
CA PRO A 347 19.46 30.14 4.45
C PRO A 347 18.72 29.24 3.47
N VAL A 348 17.45 28.95 3.74
CA VAL A 348 16.65 28.07 2.89
C VAL A 348 15.21 28.56 2.74
N ALA A 349 14.73 28.53 1.50
CA ALA A 349 13.33 28.77 1.16
C ALA A 349 12.54 27.46 1.33
N ALA A 350 11.55 27.45 2.24
CA ALA A 350 10.72 26.27 2.45
C ALA A 350 9.76 25.99 1.27
N GLY A 351 9.38 27.03 0.52
CA GLY A 351 8.51 26.93 -0.66
C GLY A 351 7.13 26.36 -0.33
N TYR A 352 6.54 26.69 0.80
CA TYR A 352 5.24 26.19 1.23
C TYR A 352 4.14 26.48 0.22
N MET A 353 4.15 27.64 -0.44
CA MET A 353 3.11 27.96 -1.42
C MET A 353 3.28 27.14 -2.70
N GLN A 354 4.52 26.88 -3.13
CA GLN A 354 4.80 25.95 -4.23
C GLN A 354 4.38 24.51 -3.87
N GLN A 355 4.62 24.08 -2.62
CA GLN A 355 4.17 22.78 -2.13
C GLN A 355 2.64 22.67 -2.08
N LEU A 356 1.95 23.74 -1.68
CA LEU A 356 0.50 23.84 -1.65
C LEU A 356 -0.09 23.76 -3.05
N GLU A 357 0.39 24.59 -3.98
CA GLU A 357 -0.05 24.65 -5.37
C GLU A 357 0.00 23.28 -6.05
N LYS A 358 1.12 22.55 -5.91
CA LYS A 358 1.29 21.18 -6.45
C LYS A 358 0.23 20.19 -5.94
N ARG A 359 -0.41 20.46 -4.81
CA ARG A 359 -1.39 19.57 -4.15
C ARG A 359 -2.83 20.06 -4.27
N LEU A 360 -3.07 21.29 -4.72
CA LEU A 360 -4.42 21.87 -4.82
C LEU A 360 -5.33 21.11 -5.79
N GLY A 361 -4.79 20.62 -6.90
CA GLY A 361 -5.55 19.80 -7.84
C GLY A 361 -6.20 18.56 -7.18
N GLU A 362 -5.49 17.90 -6.26
CA GLU A 362 -6.03 16.75 -5.51
C GLU A 362 -7.03 17.18 -4.43
N VAL A 363 -6.84 18.37 -3.83
CA VAL A 363 -7.82 18.95 -2.90
C VAL A 363 -9.14 19.19 -3.62
N TYR A 364 -9.11 19.83 -4.80
CA TYR A 364 -10.32 20.16 -5.57
C TYR A 364 -11.02 18.96 -6.19
N LYS A 365 -10.33 17.83 -6.38
CA LYS A 365 -10.98 16.56 -6.77
C LYS A 365 -11.88 16.01 -5.65
N ILE A 366 -11.50 16.22 -4.39
CA ILE A 366 -12.27 15.75 -3.22
C ILE A 366 -13.30 16.80 -2.78
N HIS A 367 -12.90 18.08 -2.80
CA HIS A 367 -13.71 19.23 -2.38
C HIS A 367 -13.80 20.27 -3.51
N PRO A 368 -14.62 20.03 -4.55
CA PRO A 368 -14.77 20.97 -5.66
C PRO A 368 -15.24 22.37 -5.22
N GLU A 369 -15.99 22.45 -4.13
CA GLU A 369 -16.51 23.71 -3.57
C GLU A 369 -15.42 24.67 -3.09
N PHE A 370 -14.20 24.19 -2.82
CA PHE A 370 -13.07 25.04 -2.44
C PHE A 370 -12.47 25.80 -3.62
N ARG A 371 -12.80 25.41 -4.85
CA ARG A 371 -12.36 26.09 -6.06
C ARG A 371 -13.29 27.27 -6.34
N SER A 372 -13.01 28.41 -5.73
CA SER A 372 -13.75 29.65 -5.95
C SER A 372 -12.96 30.67 -6.79
N GLY A 373 -13.64 31.33 -7.73
CA GLY A 373 -13.06 32.37 -8.61
C GLY A 373 -12.89 33.74 -7.96
N GLY A 374 -13.05 33.84 -6.64
CA GLY A 374 -13.20 35.11 -5.93
C GLY A 374 -14.65 35.61 -5.90
N ALA A 375 -14.90 36.67 -5.14
CA ALA A 375 -16.21 37.30 -5.01
C ALA A 375 -16.06 38.76 -4.61
N THR A 376 -16.96 39.62 -5.06
CA THR A 376 -17.04 41.01 -4.56
C THR A 376 -18.19 41.08 -3.56
N VAL A 377 -17.90 41.42 -2.30
CA VAL A 377 -18.90 41.54 -1.23
C VAL A 377 -18.92 42.98 -0.75
N CYS A 378 -20.03 43.68 -0.98
CA CYS A 378 -20.19 45.09 -0.58
C CYS A 378 -19.03 45.99 -1.07
N GLY A 379 -18.49 45.73 -2.27
CA GLY A 379 -17.36 46.47 -2.85
C GLY A 379 -15.97 46.02 -2.37
N VAL A 380 -15.88 44.99 -1.53
CA VAL A 380 -14.62 44.36 -1.13
C VAL A 380 -14.37 43.12 -1.99
N ASP A 381 -13.26 43.12 -2.73
CA ASP A 381 -12.85 41.98 -3.54
C ASP A 381 -12.18 40.91 -2.69
N LEU A 382 -12.85 39.77 -2.58
CA LEU A 382 -12.30 38.52 -2.04
C LEU A 382 -11.61 37.77 -3.17
N LEU A 383 -10.29 37.62 -3.07
CA LEU A 383 -9.53 36.81 -4.01
C LEU A 383 -9.98 35.35 -3.97
N GLY A 384 -9.98 34.69 -5.13
CA GLY A 384 -10.03 33.23 -5.20
C GLY A 384 -8.82 32.61 -4.49
N PHE A 385 -8.97 31.37 -4.01
CA PHE A 385 -7.91 30.74 -3.21
C PHE A 385 -6.61 30.56 -4.01
N ASP A 386 -6.70 30.20 -5.30
CA ASP A 386 -5.53 30.07 -6.19
C ASP A 386 -4.76 31.40 -6.30
N ALA A 387 -5.46 32.52 -6.49
CA ALA A 387 -4.85 33.84 -6.56
C ALA A 387 -4.23 34.28 -5.21
N LEU A 388 -4.85 33.86 -4.10
CA LEU A 388 -4.32 34.09 -2.76
C LEU A 388 -3.00 33.34 -2.54
N VAL A 389 -2.93 32.07 -2.97
CA VAL A 389 -1.69 31.26 -2.92
C VAL A 389 -0.61 31.86 -3.79
N GLU A 390 -0.95 32.34 -4.99
CA GLU A 390 0.03 32.96 -5.89
C GLU A 390 0.61 34.26 -5.30
N ARG A 391 -0.23 35.13 -4.73
CA ARG A 391 0.27 36.33 -4.02
C ARG A 391 1.12 35.96 -2.80
N ALA A 392 0.69 34.95 -2.04
CA ALA A 392 1.45 34.48 -0.88
C ALA A 392 2.79 33.86 -1.31
N ARG A 393 2.89 33.25 -2.49
CA ARG A 393 4.14 32.70 -3.06
C ARG A 393 5.13 33.82 -3.36
N ALA A 394 4.68 34.92 -3.94
CA ALA A 394 5.52 36.09 -4.17
C ALA A 394 6.04 36.67 -2.84
N ARG A 395 5.17 36.76 -1.83
CA ARG A 395 5.53 37.20 -0.47
C ARG A 395 6.49 36.24 0.24
N GLU A 396 6.31 34.93 0.05
CA GLU A 396 7.16 33.89 0.65
C GLU A 396 8.61 33.95 0.15
N ALA A 397 8.83 34.43 -1.07
CA ALA A 397 10.18 34.58 -1.63
C ALA A 397 11.08 35.58 -0.86
N GLU A 398 10.49 36.41 0.01
CA GLU A 398 11.20 37.34 0.90
C GLU A 398 11.39 36.79 2.32
N LEU A 399 10.94 35.55 2.58
CA LEU A 399 10.84 34.95 3.91
C LEU A 399 11.67 33.66 4.00
N ASP A 400 12.95 33.75 3.69
CA ASP A 400 13.87 32.63 3.91
C ASP A 400 14.03 32.32 5.39
N ALA A 401 14.20 31.03 5.70
CA ALA A 401 14.66 30.63 7.01
C ALA A 401 16.14 31.03 7.16
N PRO A 402 16.56 31.62 8.30
CA PRO A 402 17.91 32.14 8.47
C PRO A 402 18.99 31.05 8.51
N PHE A 403 18.60 29.81 8.76
CA PHE A 403 19.45 28.62 8.79
C PHE A 403 18.64 27.41 8.34
N SER A 404 19.31 26.32 8.02
CA SER A 404 18.68 25.04 7.73
C SER A 404 19.13 23.96 8.71
N VAL A 405 18.25 23.00 8.96
CA VAL A 405 18.51 21.82 9.80
C VAL A 405 18.02 20.58 9.08
N TYR A 406 18.47 19.41 9.49
CA TYR A 406 17.92 18.17 8.97
C TYR A 406 16.54 17.91 9.59
N ILE A 407 15.50 17.93 8.75
CA ILE A 407 14.10 17.76 9.16
C ILE A 407 13.55 16.39 8.78
N HIS A 408 12.46 15.98 9.42
CA HIS A 408 11.70 14.80 9.03
C HIS A 408 10.99 15.00 7.68
N GLY A 409 10.39 16.18 7.47
CA GLY A 409 9.71 16.57 6.23
C GLY A 409 8.23 16.17 6.17
N ASP A 410 7.85 15.06 6.82
CA ASP A 410 6.46 14.59 7.02
C ASP A 410 6.15 14.29 8.50
N PHE A 411 6.39 15.27 9.37
CA PHE A 411 6.41 15.09 10.83
C PHE A 411 5.03 14.95 11.48
N ASN A 412 4.25 13.97 11.05
CA ASN A 412 2.94 13.68 11.60
C ASN A 412 3.04 12.95 12.95
N VAL A 413 1.99 13.06 13.76
CA VAL A 413 1.89 12.45 15.10
C VAL A 413 1.95 10.91 15.07
N ASP A 414 1.55 10.28 13.97
CA ASP A 414 1.64 8.84 13.74
C ASP A 414 3.03 8.37 13.27
N ASN A 415 3.91 9.29 12.85
CA ASN A 415 5.27 9.00 12.40
C ASN A 415 6.31 9.05 13.54
N ILE A 416 5.86 9.23 14.78
CA ILE A 416 6.71 9.37 15.97
C ILE A 416 6.37 8.23 16.92
N ILE A 417 7.38 7.47 17.35
CA ILE A 417 7.25 6.43 18.36
C ILE A 417 7.97 6.88 19.63
N TYR A 418 7.32 6.71 20.78
CA TYR A 418 7.93 6.89 22.09
C TYR A 418 7.96 5.56 22.83
N ASP A 419 9.18 5.15 23.21
CA ASP A 419 9.40 4.02 24.10
C ASP A 419 9.44 4.51 25.55
N PRO A 420 8.45 4.16 26.39
CA PRO A 420 8.43 4.54 27.80
C PRO A 420 9.48 3.82 28.64
N LEU A 421 9.95 2.63 28.25
CA LEU A 421 10.94 1.84 28.97
C LEU A 421 12.33 2.45 28.79
N GLU A 422 12.74 2.66 27.54
CA GLU A 422 14.04 3.27 27.21
C GLU A 422 14.03 4.80 27.26
N ARG A 423 12.84 5.40 27.42
CA ARG A 423 12.61 6.85 27.29
C ARG A 423 13.21 7.38 26.00
N ARG A 424 12.94 6.71 24.88
CA ARG A 424 13.52 7.02 23.57
C ARG A 424 12.44 7.46 22.59
N ILE A 425 12.82 8.34 21.67
CA ILE A 425 11.99 8.75 20.54
C ILE A 425 12.59 8.11 19.30
N ASN A 426 11.75 7.54 18.45
CA ASN A 426 12.12 7.06 17.13
C ASN A 426 11.19 7.67 16.08
N PHE A 427 11.71 7.86 14.87
CA PHE A 427 10.95 8.34 13.72
C PHE A 427 10.81 7.25 12.66
N ILE A 428 9.66 7.24 11.99
CA ILE A 428 9.34 6.33 10.89
C ILE A 428 8.81 7.14 9.70
N ASP A 429 8.82 6.56 8.49
CA ASP A 429 8.41 7.24 7.25
C ASP A 429 9.32 8.42 6.88
N LEU A 430 10.61 8.11 6.71
CA LEU A 430 11.70 9.09 6.62
C LEU A 430 12.02 9.54 5.17
N HIS A 431 11.21 9.12 4.20
CA HIS A 431 11.45 9.38 2.77
C HIS A 431 11.41 10.86 2.35
N ARG A 432 10.92 11.79 3.21
CA ARG A 432 10.89 13.24 2.95
C ARG A 432 11.98 14.03 3.66
N SER A 433 12.89 13.36 4.36
CA SER A 433 13.90 14.03 5.16
C SER A 433 14.94 14.74 4.30
N SER A 434 15.33 15.95 4.71
CA SER A 434 16.29 16.80 4.00
C SER A 434 16.74 17.96 4.89
N TYR A 435 17.79 18.67 4.48
CA TYR A 435 18.14 19.96 5.08
C TYR A 435 17.14 21.02 4.63
N MET A 436 16.40 21.59 5.57
CA MET A 436 15.30 22.50 5.30
C MET A 436 15.00 23.36 6.54
N ASP A 437 14.00 24.22 6.41
CA ASP A 437 13.40 24.96 7.50
C ASP A 437 12.70 24.05 8.52
N TYR A 438 13.15 24.09 9.78
CA TYR A 438 12.56 23.35 10.91
C TYR A 438 11.08 23.65 11.15
N VAL A 439 10.59 24.83 10.72
CA VAL A 439 9.19 25.22 10.81
C VAL A 439 8.28 24.33 9.96
N GLN A 440 8.84 23.63 8.96
CA GLN A 440 8.09 22.65 8.20
C GLN A 440 7.59 21.52 9.10
N ASP A 441 8.46 20.90 9.90
CA ASP A 441 8.07 19.85 10.84
C ASP A 441 7.09 20.40 11.89
N VAL A 442 7.30 21.65 12.33
CA VAL A 442 6.40 22.30 13.29
C VAL A 442 4.97 22.42 12.77
N SER A 443 4.82 22.98 11.58
CA SER A 443 3.51 23.14 10.95
C SER A 443 2.84 21.81 10.61
N VAL A 444 3.59 20.78 10.20
CA VAL A 444 3.04 19.46 9.90
C VAL A 444 2.53 18.79 11.18
N PHE A 445 3.33 18.75 12.24
CA PHE A 445 2.93 18.16 13.52
C PHE A 445 1.67 18.82 14.08
N MET A 446 1.61 20.15 14.06
CA MET A 446 0.46 20.86 14.59
C MET A 446 -0.84 20.55 13.83
N VAL A 447 -0.81 20.50 12.50
CA VAL A 447 -2.00 20.17 11.72
C VAL A 447 -2.31 18.67 11.75
N SER A 448 -1.31 17.79 11.89
CA SER A 448 -1.54 16.36 12.07
C SER A 448 -2.31 16.06 13.35
N ASN A 449 -2.12 16.87 14.40
CA ASN A 449 -2.96 16.83 15.60
C ASN A 449 -4.39 17.30 15.28
N TYR A 450 -4.54 18.46 14.62
CA TYR A 450 -5.87 19.01 14.33
C TYR A 450 -6.75 18.11 13.45
N ARG A 451 -6.16 17.40 12.48
CA ARG A 451 -6.91 16.56 11.52
C ARG A 451 -7.49 15.27 12.13
N LEU A 452 -7.14 14.93 13.38
CA LEU A 452 -7.69 13.76 14.06
C LEU A 452 -9.21 13.89 14.19
N GLN A 453 -9.97 13.00 13.53
CA GLN A 453 -11.43 13.03 13.40
C GLN A 453 -12.11 12.49 14.69
N ILE A 454 -11.94 13.23 15.78
CA ILE A 454 -12.45 12.86 17.10
C ILE A 454 -13.57 13.82 17.49
N MET A 455 -14.69 13.26 17.97
CA MET A 455 -15.87 14.03 18.36
C MET A 455 -15.91 14.34 19.87
N ASP A 456 -15.05 13.72 20.67
CA ASP A 456 -15.01 13.91 22.12
C ASP A 456 -14.38 15.27 22.49
N ALA A 457 -15.15 16.15 23.13
CA ALA A 457 -14.73 17.52 23.44
C ALA A 457 -13.55 17.60 24.45
N PRO A 458 -13.49 16.81 25.54
CA PRO A 458 -12.30 16.69 26.37
C PRO A 458 -11.05 16.31 25.57
N LEU A 459 -11.13 15.28 24.72
CA LEU A 459 -10.01 14.81 23.93
C LEU A 459 -9.59 15.84 22.86
N ARG A 460 -10.55 16.54 22.23
CA ARG A 460 -10.24 17.65 21.32
C ARG A 460 -9.51 18.80 22.02
N ARG A 461 -9.90 19.16 23.25
CA ARG A 461 -9.15 20.14 24.05
C ARG A 461 -7.72 19.67 24.34
N ARG A 462 -7.53 18.38 24.65
CA ARG A 462 -6.21 17.77 24.86
C ARG A 462 -5.34 17.85 23.60
N ILE A 463 -5.88 17.50 22.43
CA ILE A 463 -5.20 17.58 21.13
C ILE A 463 -4.79 19.02 20.80
N MET A 464 -5.69 19.99 21.01
CA MET A 464 -5.40 21.40 20.78
C MET A 464 -4.34 21.93 21.76
N GLY A 465 -4.40 21.50 23.02
CA GLY A 465 -3.40 21.81 24.05
C GLY A 465 -1.99 21.36 23.63
N LEU A 466 -1.86 20.11 23.17
CA LEU A 466 -0.60 19.56 22.68
C LEU A 466 -0.01 20.38 21.52
N ALA A 467 -0.83 20.74 20.53
CA ALA A 467 -0.37 21.57 19.40
C ALA A 467 0.13 22.95 19.86
N GLN A 468 -0.56 23.57 20.83
CA GLN A 468 -0.16 24.86 21.41
C GLN A 468 1.12 24.75 22.26
N ASP A 469 1.28 23.69 23.04
CA ASP A 469 2.46 23.44 23.87
C ASP A 469 3.70 23.20 23.01
N PHE A 470 3.53 22.45 21.92
CA PHE A 470 4.57 22.22 20.93
C PHE A 470 5.00 23.54 20.24
N TYR A 471 4.03 24.35 19.79
CA TYR A 471 4.29 25.70 19.28
C TYR A 471 5.09 26.56 20.26
N ARG A 472 4.70 26.60 21.54
CA ARG A 472 5.42 27.39 22.56
C ARG A 472 6.86 26.94 22.71
N THR A 473 7.15 25.66 22.45
CA THR A 473 8.51 25.12 22.46
C THR A 473 9.30 25.52 21.21
N ALA A 474 8.71 25.39 20.04
CA ALA A 474 9.31 25.83 18.77
C ALA A 474 9.62 27.34 18.77
N ARG A 475 8.68 28.16 19.26
CA ARG A 475 8.86 29.61 19.37
C ARG A 475 10.01 30.00 20.31
N ARG A 476 10.16 29.30 21.45
CA ARG A 476 11.31 29.50 22.34
C ARG A 476 12.63 29.15 21.66
N TYR A 477 12.63 28.10 20.83
CA TYR A 477 13.81 27.76 20.02
C TYR A 477 14.12 28.87 19.01
N ALA A 478 13.13 29.36 18.26
CA ALA A 478 13.27 30.47 17.33
C ALA A 478 13.90 31.71 18.00
N MET A 479 13.35 32.12 19.16
CA MET A 479 13.87 33.24 19.93
C MET A 479 15.33 33.02 20.36
N SER A 480 15.69 31.81 20.79
CA SER A 480 17.07 31.48 21.18
C SER A 480 18.06 31.47 20.00
N ARG A 481 17.56 31.42 18.76
CA ARG A 481 18.34 31.46 17.53
C ARG A 481 18.28 32.81 16.81
N GLY A 482 17.58 33.81 17.37
CA GLY A 482 17.40 35.10 16.72
C GLY A 482 16.54 35.05 15.45
N ASP A 483 15.71 34.02 15.30
CA ASP A 483 14.88 33.80 14.14
C ASP A 483 13.61 34.68 14.20
N THR A 484 13.69 35.85 13.57
CA THR A 484 12.64 36.88 13.59
C THR A 484 11.48 36.61 12.63
N THR A 485 11.68 35.75 11.62
CA THR A 485 10.67 35.44 10.59
C THR A 485 9.84 34.19 10.89
N PHE A 486 10.15 33.47 11.98
CA PHE A 486 9.47 32.25 12.43
C PHE A 486 7.95 32.29 12.34
N GLU A 487 7.30 33.34 12.85
CA GLU A 487 5.83 33.43 12.92
C GLU A 487 5.19 33.55 11.53
N LEU A 488 5.82 34.28 10.60
CA LEU A 488 5.33 34.40 9.23
C LEU A 488 5.51 33.09 8.46
N ARG A 489 6.67 32.45 8.57
CA ARG A 489 6.93 31.14 7.96
C ARG A 489 6.02 30.07 8.53
N LEU A 490 5.76 30.09 9.84
CA LEU A 490 4.83 29.16 10.48
C LEU A 490 3.40 29.36 9.97
N ALA A 491 2.95 30.62 9.76
CA ALA A 491 1.63 30.88 9.19
C ALA A 491 1.47 30.30 7.78
N LEU A 492 2.48 30.48 6.91
CA LEU A 492 2.51 29.88 5.57
C LEU A 492 2.55 28.35 5.62
N GLY A 493 3.38 27.78 6.49
CA GLY A 493 3.48 26.34 6.72
C GLY A 493 2.17 25.73 7.21
N LEU A 494 1.50 26.39 8.17
CA LEU A 494 0.19 25.99 8.68
C LEU A 494 -0.88 26.08 7.58
N ALA A 495 -0.90 27.16 6.79
CA ALA A 495 -1.85 27.31 5.70
C ALA A 495 -1.73 26.16 4.68
N ARG A 496 -0.49 25.85 4.27
CA ARG A 496 -0.18 24.72 3.39
C ARG A 496 -0.61 23.40 4.03
N SER A 497 -0.30 23.15 5.30
CA SER A 497 -0.68 21.90 5.97
C SER A 497 -2.20 21.75 6.13
N PHE A 498 -2.92 22.82 6.52
CA PHE A 498 -4.38 22.81 6.66
C PHE A 498 -5.07 22.53 5.32
N ALA A 499 -4.73 23.30 4.28
CA ALA A 499 -5.36 23.16 2.97
C ALA A 499 -5.05 21.80 2.33
N THR A 500 -3.81 21.31 2.42
CA THR A 500 -3.45 20.02 1.78
C THR A 500 -3.93 18.80 2.57
N SER A 501 -4.26 18.93 3.85
CA SER A 501 -4.80 17.83 4.66
C SER A 501 -6.28 17.55 4.38
N THR A 502 -7.03 18.52 3.82
CA THR A 502 -8.46 18.34 3.51
C THR A 502 -8.71 17.22 2.49
N ARG A 503 -7.74 16.92 1.61
CA ARG A 503 -7.82 15.79 0.65
C ARG A 503 -7.99 14.41 1.32
N PHE A 504 -7.78 14.31 2.63
CA PHE A 504 -7.95 13.10 3.40
C PHE A 504 -9.20 13.10 4.30
N ILE A 505 -9.97 14.19 4.29
CA ILE A 505 -11.12 14.40 5.15
C ILE A 505 -12.37 14.50 4.28
N LEU A 506 -13.33 13.60 4.50
CA LEU A 506 -14.63 13.64 3.81
C LEU A 506 -15.70 14.40 4.61
N ASP A 507 -15.48 14.60 5.91
CA ASP A 507 -16.37 15.42 6.73
C ASP A 507 -16.31 16.88 6.25
N GLN A 508 -17.40 17.35 5.64
CA GLN A 508 -17.45 18.65 4.99
C GLN A 508 -17.27 19.81 5.98
N SER A 509 -17.77 19.66 7.21
CA SER A 509 -17.65 20.68 8.26
C SER A 509 -16.19 20.86 8.69
N LEU A 510 -15.49 19.77 9.03
CA LEU A 510 -14.07 19.80 9.39
C LEU A 510 -13.20 20.27 8.22
N ALA A 511 -13.43 19.74 7.00
CA ALA A 511 -12.68 20.17 5.82
C ALA A 511 -12.83 21.67 5.55
N SER A 512 -14.06 22.20 5.62
CA SER A 512 -14.34 23.64 5.45
C SER A 512 -13.66 24.47 6.53
N ARG A 513 -13.74 24.05 7.80
CA ARG A 513 -13.08 24.72 8.93
C ARG A 513 -11.56 24.78 8.77
N MET A 514 -10.94 23.72 8.26
CA MET A 514 -9.50 23.69 7.96
C MET A 514 -9.14 24.58 6.78
N PHE A 515 -9.92 24.52 5.69
CA PHE A 515 -9.67 25.33 4.50
C PHE A 515 -9.81 26.83 4.78
N LEU A 516 -10.82 27.22 5.57
CA LEU A 516 -11.01 28.61 6.02
C LEU A 516 -9.84 29.09 6.90
N ARG A 517 -9.31 28.25 7.79
CA ARG A 517 -8.11 28.57 8.58
C ARG A 517 -6.89 28.78 7.68
N ALA A 518 -6.72 27.96 6.64
CA ALA A 518 -5.66 28.15 5.66
C ALA A 518 -5.80 29.49 4.94
N ARG A 519 -7.01 29.83 4.46
CA ARG A 519 -7.29 31.12 3.81
C ARG A 519 -6.98 32.30 4.75
N TYR A 520 -7.51 32.24 5.96
CA TYR A 520 -7.30 33.28 6.97
C TYR A 520 -5.82 33.53 7.25
N LEU A 521 -5.02 32.46 7.39
CA LEU A 521 -3.58 32.55 7.59
C LEU A 521 -2.86 33.24 6.42
N LEU A 522 -3.22 32.91 5.17
CA LEU A 522 -2.64 33.55 3.99
C LEU A 522 -3.00 35.04 3.92
N GLU A 523 -4.26 35.39 4.15
CA GLU A 523 -4.72 36.79 4.19
C GLU A 523 -3.97 37.59 5.27
N ARG A 524 -3.74 36.99 6.44
CA ARG A 524 -2.96 37.61 7.53
C ARG A 524 -1.50 37.83 7.15
N VAL A 525 -0.86 36.88 6.48
CA VAL A 525 0.54 37.03 6.00
C VAL A 525 0.63 38.11 4.93
N LEU A 526 -0.32 38.18 4.00
CA LEU A 526 -0.33 39.21 2.97
C LEU A 526 -0.53 40.62 3.55
N ALA A 527 -1.38 40.75 4.58
CA ALA A 527 -1.61 42.01 5.29
C ALA A 527 -0.48 42.40 6.25
N ALA A 528 0.51 41.52 6.51
CA ALA A 528 1.60 41.79 7.43
C ALA A 528 2.62 42.77 6.82
N ASP A 529 3.19 43.61 7.68
CA ASP A 529 4.33 44.47 7.36
C ASP A 529 5.63 43.67 7.56
N LEU A 530 6.35 43.39 6.47
CA LEU A 530 7.57 42.59 6.49
C LEU A 530 8.71 43.29 7.26
N GLU A 531 8.75 44.62 7.26
CA GLU A 531 9.76 45.38 8.02
C GLU A 531 9.58 45.20 9.53
N LYS A 532 8.40 44.72 9.96
CA LYS A 532 8.04 44.44 11.35
C LYS A 532 7.67 42.97 11.54
N ALA A 533 8.33 42.06 10.81
CA ALA A 533 8.10 40.62 10.87
C ALA A 533 8.17 40.06 12.31
N ASP A 534 9.07 40.59 13.14
CA ASP A 534 9.25 40.24 14.55
C ASP A 534 8.01 40.53 15.42
N ARG A 535 7.12 41.43 14.98
CA ARG A 535 5.86 41.78 15.65
C ARG A 535 4.67 40.96 15.20
N PHE A 536 4.76 40.26 14.07
CA PHE A 536 3.70 39.40 13.59
C PHE A 536 3.45 38.25 14.58
N ARG A 537 2.19 37.99 14.90
CA ARG A 537 1.79 36.90 15.80
C ARG A 537 0.63 36.14 15.21
N ILE A 538 0.75 34.82 15.21
CA ILE A 538 -0.35 33.94 14.86
C ILE A 538 -1.36 33.90 16.02
N PRO A 539 -2.67 34.08 15.76
CA PRO A 539 -3.72 33.92 16.77
C PRO A 539 -3.95 32.43 17.05
N MET A 540 -3.04 31.82 17.82
CA MET A 540 -2.99 30.37 18.03
C MET A 540 -4.22 29.82 18.72
N LYS A 541 -4.84 30.61 19.61
CA LYS A 541 -6.03 30.20 20.36
C LYS A 541 -7.27 30.16 19.47
N GLU A 542 -7.29 30.96 18.43
CA GLU A 542 -8.39 31.09 17.47
C GLU A 542 -8.25 30.05 16.35
N ILE A 543 -7.03 29.63 16.04
CA ILE A 543 -6.75 28.62 15.01
C ILE A 543 -6.86 27.21 15.59
N PHE A 544 -6.32 26.95 16.79
CA PHE A 544 -6.34 25.65 17.44
C PHE A 544 -7.40 25.60 18.55
N VAL A 545 -8.65 25.76 18.12
CA VAL A 545 -9.87 25.61 18.91
C VAL A 545 -10.90 24.88 18.08
N ASP A 546 -11.87 24.27 18.76
CA ASP A 546 -12.89 23.45 18.14
C ASP A 546 -14.33 23.86 18.47
#